data_AF-A0A967CST4-F1
#
_entry.id   AF-A0A967CST4-F1
#
_cell.length_a   1.000
_cell.length_b   1.000
_cell.length_c   1.000
_cell.angle_alpha   90.00
_cell.angle_beta   90.00
_cell.angle_gamma   90.00
#
_symmetry.space_group_name_H-M   'P 1'
#
loop_
_entity.id
_entity.type
_entity.pdbx_description
1 polymer ?
#
loop_
_entity_poly.entity_id
_entity_poly.type
_entity_poly.pdbx_seq_one_letter_code
_entity_poly.pdbx_strand_id
1 'polypeptide(L)'
;MDNQATEPSNEPLTTEGAAEVFANLLDPEREARALEVPTELSLETPAAAASDDPMVTVKIDGKDIEMPLSELKNGYQRQADYTRKTQDVAEIRRAATAEQQAANQERQAYAGNLQKMQAQLEGALEQQQNINWQSLIDSDPVEYLKQQHLYQQRQAAYQQNIEQQRQLATVLQAEQVQNYSQHLSAQQQALLAKLPDWKDEGKAAAEKAALRTYLLGQGYDEQAVSSVADARAVVMARKAMLYDQMLAKANTVTKRVSNLPSRTERPGAGVPQGLDKRSSAFQRLSKSGRVEDA
;
A
#
# COMPACT_ATOMS: atom_id res chain seq x y z
N MET A 1 22.12 -21.28 39.30
CA MET A 1 21.34 -20.10 38.90
C MET A 1 22.32 -19.18 38.23
N ASP A 2 22.28 -19.05 36.90
CA ASP A 2 22.95 -17.95 36.18
C ASP A 2 22.24 -17.79 34.84
N ASN A 3 21.29 -16.86 34.82
CA ASN A 3 20.62 -16.37 33.62
C ASN A 3 21.59 -15.41 32.91
N GLN A 4 22.09 -15.78 31.74
CA GLN A 4 22.75 -14.83 30.85
C GLN A 4 21.67 -14.04 30.11
N ALA A 5 21.54 -12.75 30.47
CA ALA A 5 20.78 -11.77 29.70
C ALA A 5 21.52 -11.51 28.39
N THR A 6 20.85 -11.74 27.27
CA THR A 6 21.33 -11.37 25.93
C THR A 6 20.93 -9.93 25.67
N GLU A 7 21.90 -9.03 25.58
CA GLU A 7 21.72 -7.67 25.05
C GLU A 7 21.42 -7.75 23.54
N PRO A 8 20.47 -6.98 22.99
CA PRO A 8 20.36 -6.84 21.54
C PRO A 8 21.40 -5.83 21.03
N SER A 9 22.33 -6.35 20.23
CA SER A 9 23.31 -5.59 19.46
C SER A 9 22.63 -4.61 18.50
N ASN A 10 23.07 -3.36 18.55
CA ASN A 10 22.63 -2.27 17.67
C ASN A 10 23.57 -2.22 16.46
N GLU A 11 23.32 -3.06 15.45
CA GLU A 11 23.96 -2.99 14.14
C GLU A 11 22.98 -2.44 13.09
N PRO A 12 23.42 -1.62 12.12
CA PRO A 12 22.56 -1.14 11.05
C PRO A 12 22.11 -2.32 10.16
N LEU A 13 20.80 -2.44 9.93
CA LEU A 13 20.22 -3.50 9.09
C LEU A 13 20.89 -3.51 7.70
N THR A 14 21.75 -4.49 7.47
CA THR A 14 22.29 -4.82 6.16
C THR A 14 21.22 -5.53 5.32
N THR A 15 21.39 -5.58 4.00
CA THR A 15 20.48 -6.27 3.08
C THR A 15 20.29 -7.75 3.42
N GLU A 16 21.26 -8.38 4.07
CA GLU A 16 21.15 -9.74 4.62
C GLU A 16 20.25 -9.79 5.87
N GLY A 17 20.32 -8.81 6.77
CA GLY A 17 19.43 -8.73 7.93
C GLY A 17 17.95 -8.51 7.54
N ALA A 18 17.69 -7.77 6.46
CA ALA A 18 16.33 -7.63 5.92
C ALA A 18 15.82 -8.93 5.26
N ALA A 19 16.71 -9.73 4.66
CA ALA A 19 16.37 -11.02 4.08
C ALA A 19 16.09 -12.09 5.13
N GLU A 20 16.78 -12.08 6.27
CA GLU A 20 16.52 -13.00 7.38
C GLU A 20 15.20 -12.71 8.11
N VAL A 21 14.84 -11.43 8.27
CA VAL A 21 13.53 -11.04 8.85
C VAL A 21 12.38 -11.39 7.89
N PHE A 22 12.61 -11.29 6.58
CA PHE A 22 11.64 -11.71 5.57
C PHE A 22 11.51 -13.24 5.50
N ALA A 23 12.61 -13.98 5.53
CA ALA A 23 12.60 -15.45 5.55
C ALA A 23 11.90 -16.01 6.80
N ASN A 24 12.09 -15.39 7.97
CA ASN A 24 11.42 -15.78 9.22
C ASN A 24 9.92 -15.48 9.24
N LEU A 25 9.41 -14.60 8.36
CA LEU A 25 7.98 -14.30 8.23
C LEU A 25 7.26 -15.25 7.25
N LEU A 26 8.02 -16.06 6.50
CA LEU A 26 7.54 -16.92 5.42
C LEU A 26 7.55 -18.41 5.76
N ASP A 27 7.90 -18.81 6.98
CA ASP A 27 7.90 -20.20 7.43
C ASP A 27 6.61 -20.54 8.20
N PRO A 28 5.65 -21.28 7.61
CA PRO A 28 4.33 -21.51 8.17
C PRO A 28 4.27 -22.64 9.23
N GLU A 29 5.39 -23.30 9.58
CA GLU A 29 5.35 -24.53 10.38
C GLU A 29 5.47 -24.36 11.91
N ARG A 30 5.40 -23.14 12.48
CA ARG A 30 5.48 -22.95 13.95
C ARG A 30 4.27 -22.36 14.68
N GLU A 31 3.17 -22.04 14.01
CA GLU A 31 1.93 -21.62 14.69
C GLU A 31 0.91 -22.76 14.92
N ALA A 32 1.26 -24.01 14.59
CA ALA A 32 0.37 -25.16 14.80
C ALA A 32 0.33 -25.70 16.26
N ARG A 33 0.88 -24.97 17.25
CA ARG A 33 0.83 -25.38 18.66
C ARG A 33 0.67 -24.17 19.59
N ALA A 34 -0.57 -23.78 19.85
CA ALA A 34 -1.10 -23.44 21.19
C ALA A 34 -2.31 -22.49 21.09
N LEU A 35 -3.47 -23.03 20.69
CA LEU A 35 -4.76 -22.58 21.21
C LEU A 35 -5.62 -23.84 21.38
N GLU A 36 -5.41 -24.55 22.50
CA GLU A 36 -6.42 -25.47 23.02
C GLU A 36 -7.64 -24.63 23.38
N VAL A 37 -8.60 -24.61 22.46
CA VAL A 37 -9.95 -24.12 22.73
C VAL A 37 -10.62 -25.17 23.61
N PRO A 38 -11.16 -24.82 24.80
CA PRO A 38 -11.89 -25.77 25.62
C PRO A 38 -13.01 -26.40 24.79
N THR A 39 -12.90 -27.71 24.59
CA THR A 39 -13.95 -28.55 24.06
C THR A 39 -15.01 -28.65 25.15
N GLU A 40 -16.04 -27.81 25.11
CA GLU A 40 -17.37 -28.09 25.63
C GLU A 40 -18.33 -26.95 25.26
N LEU A 41 -18.95 -27.07 24.09
CA LEU A 41 -20.38 -26.81 24.00
C LEU A 41 -20.96 -27.71 22.92
N SER A 42 -21.49 -28.83 23.37
CA SER A 42 -22.36 -29.71 22.61
C SER A 42 -23.53 -28.89 22.08
N LEU A 43 -23.43 -28.46 20.82
CA LEU A 43 -24.59 -28.00 20.08
C LEU A 43 -25.32 -29.26 19.61
N GLU A 44 -26.24 -29.72 20.45
CA GLU A 44 -27.37 -30.52 19.97
C GLU A 44 -28.01 -29.74 18.82
N THR A 45 -27.82 -30.22 17.60
CA THR A 45 -28.66 -29.85 16.47
C THR A 45 -30.07 -30.34 16.83
N PRO A 46 -31.06 -29.45 17.03
CA PRO A 46 -32.43 -29.92 17.05
C PRO A 46 -32.72 -30.41 15.63
N ALA A 47 -33.04 -31.69 15.54
CA ALA A 47 -33.60 -32.29 14.35
C ALA A 47 -34.78 -31.46 13.85
N ALA A 48 -34.94 -31.43 12.54
CA ALA A 48 -36.02 -30.80 11.79
C ALA A 48 -37.37 -30.76 12.53
N ALA A 49 -37.79 -29.56 12.91
CA ALA A 49 -39.19 -29.24 13.17
C ALA A 49 -39.60 -28.15 12.18
N ALA A 50 -40.01 -28.56 10.99
CA ALA A 50 -40.89 -27.73 10.16
C ALA A 50 -42.31 -27.92 10.70
N SER A 51 -42.96 -26.82 11.12
CA SER A 51 -44.36 -26.48 10.75
C SER A 51 -45.14 -25.62 11.78
N ASP A 52 -44.56 -24.63 12.46
CA ASP A 52 -45.39 -23.63 13.16
C ASP A 52 -44.74 -22.26 13.41
N ASP A 53 -43.72 -21.88 12.63
CA ASP A 53 -43.17 -20.52 12.74
C ASP A 53 -43.97 -19.57 11.84
N PRO A 54 -44.74 -18.62 12.39
CA PRO A 54 -45.64 -17.79 11.60
C PRO A 54 -44.86 -16.93 10.61
N MET A 55 -45.24 -17.02 9.34
CA MET A 55 -44.74 -16.13 8.29
C MET A 55 -45.36 -14.76 8.47
N VAL A 56 -44.52 -13.72 8.47
CA VAL A 56 -44.94 -12.33 8.59
C VAL A 56 -44.47 -11.58 7.36
N THR A 57 -45.39 -10.90 6.69
CA THR A 57 -45.08 -10.01 5.57
C THR A 57 -44.47 -8.72 6.11
N VAL A 58 -43.21 -8.45 5.79
CA VAL A 58 -42.52 -7.23 6.21
C VAL A 58 -41.99 -6.49 4.98
N LYS A 59 -42.12 -5.17 5.02
CA LYS A 59 -41.77 -4.28 3.92
C LYS A 59 -40.32 -3.82 4.05
N ILE A 60 -39.46 -4.32 3.17
CA ILE A 60 -38.03 -3.95 3.09
C ILE A 60 -37.81 -3.31 1.73
N ASP A 61 -37.26 -2.09 1.69
CA ASP A 61 -37.04 -1.32 0.46
C ASP A 61 -38.28 -1.17 -0.44
N GLY A 62 -39.46 -1.07 0.18
CA GLY A 62 -40.74 -0.84 -0.51
C GLY A 62 -41.39 -2.07 -1.14
N LYS A 63 -40.78 -3.27 -1.02
CA LYS A 63 -41.36 -4.54 -1.46
C LYS A 63 -41.80 -5.37 -0.25
N ASP A 64 -42.97 -6.00 -0.38
CA ASP A 64 -43.53 -6.87 0.65
C ASP A 64 -42.89 -8.25 0.53
N ILE A 65 -42.18 -8.69 1.57
CA ILE A 65 -41.46 -9.97 1.62
C ILE A 65 -42.00 -10.75 2.82
N GLU A 66 -42.50 -11.97 2.59
CA GLU A 66 -42.84 -12.88 3.68
C GLU A 66 -41.59 -13.55 4.22
N MET A 67 -41.40 -13.44 5.54
CA MET A 67 -40.30 -14.07 6.26
C MET A 67 -40.80 -14.68 7.58
N PRO A 68 -40.19 -15.78 8.04
CA PRO A 68 -40.55 -16.37 9.31
C PRO A 68 -40.24 -15.40 10.45
N LEU A 69 -41.10 -15.37 11.47
CA LEU A 69 -40.97 -14.47 12.64
C LEU A 69 -39.62 -14.63 13.35
N SER A 70 -39.04 -15.83 13.37
CA SER A 70 -37.68 -16.06 13.88
C SER A 70 -36.60 -15.28 13.13
N GLU A 71 -36.66 -15.23 11.79
CA GLU A 71 -35.68 -14.51 10.97
C GLU A 71 -35.80 -13.00 11.17
N LEU A 72 -37.02 -12.49 11.36
CA LEU A 72 -37.24 -11.08 11.71
C LEU A 72 -36.59 -10.71 13.05
N LYS A 73 -36.82 -11.53 14.09
CA LYS A 73 -36.22 -11.33 15.42
C LYS A 73 -34.70 -11.39 15.36
N ASN A 74 -34.14 -12.38 14.65
CA ASN A 74 -32.71 -12.53 14.45
C ASN A 74 -32.11 -11.38 13.62
N GLY A 75 -32.84 -10.87 12.64
CA GLY A 75 -32.45 -9.70 11.85
C GLY A 75 -32.39 -8.42 12.70
N TYR A 76 -33.42 -8.20 13.53
CA TYR A 76 -33.45 -7.08 14.47
C TYR A 76 -32.34 -7.16 15.52
N GLN A 77 -32.10 -8.34 16.10
CA GLN A 77 -31.01 -8.58 17.04
C GLN A 77 -29.64 -8.29 16.40
N ARG A 78 -29.39 -8.83 15.20
CA ARG A 78 -28.18 -8.54 14.43
C ARG A 78 -28.04 -7.05 14.17
N GLN A 79 -29.08 -6.37 13.70
CA GLN A 79 -29.04 -4.92 13.42
C GLN A 79 -28.80 -4.08 14.67
N ALA A 80 -29.42 -4.42 15.80
CA ALA A 80 -29.19 -3.78 17.08
C ALA A 80 -27.74 -3.96 17.55
N ASP A 81 -27.19 -5.17 17.40
CA ASP A 81 -25.80 -5.47 17.72
C ASP A 81 -24.82 -4.75 16.79
N TYR A 82 -25.09 -4.70 15.48
CA TYR A 82 -24.29 -3.93 14.53
C TYR A 82 -24.32 -2.44 14.86
N THR A 83 -25.48 -1.90 15.21
CA THR A 83 -25.63 -0.49 15.57
C THR A 83 -24.83 -0.19 16.84
N ARG A 84 -24.97 -1.01 17.89
CA ARG A 84 -24.21 -0.87 19.13
C ARG A 84 -22.71 -0.97 18.89
N LYS A 85 -22.24 -2.04 18.22
CA LYS A 85 -20.81 -2.21 17.90
C LYS A 85 -20.25 -1.09 17.03
N THR A 86 -21.05 -0.57 16.09
CA THR A 86 -20.62 0.56 15.25
C THR A 86 -20.50 1.84 16.06
N GLN A 87 -21.42 2.07 16.99
CA GLN A 87 -21.34 3.17 17.96
C GLN A 87 -20.11 2.99 18.86
N ASP A 88 -19.88 1.81 19.43
CA ASP A 88 -18.72 1.51 20.26
C ASP A 88 -17.40 1.74 19.50
N VAL A 89 -17.28 1.25 18.26
CA VAL A 89 -16.09 1.48 17.42
C VAL A 89 -15.91 2.96 17.08
N ALA A 90 -16.99 3.68 16.80
CA ALA A 90 -16.93 5.11 16.53
C ALA A 90 -16.50 5.90 17.79
N GLU A 91 -16.96 5.50 18.97
CA GLU A 91 -16.56 6.08 20.25
C GLU A 91 -15.09 5.77 20.56
N ILE A 92 -14.65 4.53 20.41
CA ILE A 92 -13.24 4.13 20.58
C ILE A 92 -12.34 4.93 19.63
N ARG A 93 -12.72 5.06 18.35
CA ARG A 93 -11.96 5.87 17.38
C ARG A 93 -11.91 7.33 17.79
N ARG A 94 -13.03 7.91 18.21
CA ARG A 94 -13.08 9.30 18.67
C ARG A 94 -12.18 9.50 19.88
N ALA A 95 -12.26 8.62 20.88
CA ALA A 95 -11.41 8.66 22.07
C ALA A 95 -9.92 8.54 21.71
N ALA A 96 -9.55 7.55 20.88
CA ALA A 96 -8.17 7.38 20.42
C ALA A 96 -7.63 8.59 19.65
N THR A 97 -8.45 9.19 18.77
CA THR A 97 -8.04 10.42 18.06
C THR A 97 -7.89 11.62 18.99
N ALA A 98 -8.75 11.74 20.00
CA ALA A 98 -8.67 12.81 20.98
C ALA A 98 -7.41 12.67 21.86
N GLU A 99 -7.10 11.44 22.29
CA GLU A 99 -5.89 11.13 23.04
C GLU A 99 -4.62 11.39 22.22
N GLN A 100 -4.58 10.98 20.95
CA GLN A 100 -3.47 11.30 20.06
C GLN A 100 -3.29 12.81 19.88
N GLN A 101 -4.37 13.57 19.71
CA GLN A 101 -4.31 15.02 19.59
C GLN A 101 -3.81 15.67 20.88
N ALA A 102 -4.30 15.24 22.03
CA ALA A 102 -3.83 15.72 23.33
C ALA A 102 -2.34 15.43 23.53
N ALA A 103 -1.89 14.21 23.26
CA ALA A 103 -0.49 13.83 23.33
C ALA A 103 0.39 14.65 22.38
N ASN A 104 -0.08 14.95 21.17
CA ASN A 104 0.63 15.81 20.22
C ASN A 104 0.73 17.25 20.72
N GLN A 105 -0.34 17.79 21.30
CA GLN A 105 -0.34 19.14 21.88
C GLN A 105 0.61 19.23 23.08
N GLU A 106 0.61 18.23 23.95
CA GLU A 106 1.53 18.15 25.09
C GLU A 106 2.98 18.09 24.62
N ARG A 107 3.30 17.26 23.61
CA ARG A 107 4.65 17.22 23.00
C ARG A 107 5.06 18.57 22.40
N GLN A 108 4.16 19.26 21.71
CA GLN A 108 4.42 20.59 21.15
C GLN A 108 4.64 21.64 22.24
N ALA A 109 3.84 21.62 23.30
CA ALA A 109 4.00 22.50 24.44
C ALA A 109 5.33 22.23 25.16
N TYR A 110 5.69 20.96 25.36
CA TYR A 110 6.97 20.55 25.92
C TYR A 110 8.15 21.05 25.08
N ALA A 111 8.12 20.84 23.75
CA ALA A 111 9.13 21.35 22.83
C ALA A 111 9.27 22.89 22.92
N GLY A 112 8.15 23.60 22.92
CA GLY A 112 8.14 25.06 23.06
C GLY A 112 8.68 25.54 24.41
N ASN A 113 8.42 24.80 25.49
CA ASN A 113 8.97 25.11 26.81
C ASN A 113 10.49 24.87 26.85
N LEU A 114 10.99 23.80 26.23
CA LEU A 114 12.42 23.56 26.11
C LEU A 114 13.11 24.71 25.37
N GLN A 115 12.55 25.18 24.25
CA GLN A 115 13.09 26.29 23.48
C GLN A 115 13.10 27.61 24.27
N LYS A 116 12.04 27.91 25.03
CA LYS A 116 12.00 29.08 25.91
C LYS A 116 13.05 28.99 27.02
N MET A 117 13.18 27.82 27.64
CA MET A 117 14.18 27.58 28.69
C MET A 117 15.60 27.73 28.14
N GLN A 118 15.86 27.26 26.92
CA GLN A 118 17.13 27.47 26.24
C GLN A 118 17.45 28.97 26.11
N ALA A 119 16.54 29.75 25.54
CA ALA A 119 16.74 31.20 25.34
C ALA A 119 16.97 31.95 26.67
N GLN A 120 16.25 31.55 27.73
CA GLN A 120 16.45 32.11 29.06
C GLN A 120 17.83 31.79 29.63
N LEU A 121 18.28 30.52 29.52
CA LEU A 121 19.58 30.09 30.00
C LEU A 121 20.72 30.73 29.21
N GLU A 122 20.58 30.83 27.88
CA GLU A 122 21.53 31.49 26.99
C GLU A 122 21.71 32.97 27.37
N GLY A 123 20.62 33.72 27.51
CA GLY A 123 20.69 35.12 27.95
C GLY A 123 21.29 35.28 29.36
N ALA A 124 21.02 34.35 30.28
CA ALA A 124 21.60 34.37 31.63
C ALA A 124 23.11 34.06 31.62
N LEU A 125 23.56 33.18 30.72
CA LEU A 125 24.98 32.86 30.53
C LEU A 125 25.73 34.00 29.86
N GLU A 126 25.15 34.65 28.84
CA GLU A 126 25.70 35.85 28.21
C GLU A 126 25.91 36.99 29.21
N GLN A 127 24.94 37.23 30.09
CA GLN A 127 25.10 38.24 31.15
C GLN A 127 26.28 37.94 32.07
N GLN A 128 26.52 36.66 32.40
CA GLN A 128 27.65 36.26 33.24
C GLN A 128 29.00 36.32 32.52
N GLN A 129 29.03 36.19 31.19
CA GLN A 129 30.27 36.39 30.43
C GLN A 129 30.79 37.83 30.52
N ASN A 130 29.91 38.81 30.77
CA ASN A 130 30.30 40.21 30.94
C ASN A 130 30.89 40.53 32.33
N ILE A 131 30.91 39.57 33.26
CA ILE A 131 31.50 39.77 34.60
C ILE A 131 33.03 39.73 34.49
N ASN A 132 33.70 40.75 35.02
CA ASN A 132 35.16 40.72 35.17
C ASN A 132 35.53 39.86 36.39
N TRP A 133 35.72 38.57 36.14
CA TRP A 133 36.01 37.56 37.17
C TRP A 133 37.27 37.87 37.99
N GLN A 134 38.29 38.46 37.37
CA GLN A 134 39.54 38.82 38.05
C GLN A 134 39.30 39.96 39.06
N SER A 135 38.59 41.00 38.64
CA SER A 135 38.23 42.07 39.57
C SER A 135 37.30 41.59 40.69
N LEU A 136 36.42 40.63 40.40
CA LEU A 136 35.46 40.09 41.37
C LEU A 136 36.16 39.25 42.44
N ILE A 137 37.11 38.38 42.07
CA ILE A 137 37.85 37.57 43.06
C ILE A 137 38.75 38.45 43.95
N ASP A 138 39.32 39.52 43.40
CA ASP A 138 40.20 40.43 44.15
C ASP A 138 39.42 41.35 45.11
N SER A 139 38.15 41.65 44.82
CA SER A 139 37.30 42.55 45.64
C SER A 139 36.34 41.81 46.58
N ASP A 140 35.71 40.73 46.11
CA ASP A 140 34.77 39.92 46.89
C ASP A 140 34.87 38.42 46.49
N PRO A 141 35.73 37.64 47.17
CA PRO A 141 35.88 36.21 46.93
C PRO A 141 34.60 35.39 47.19
N VAL A 142 33.70 35.85 48.06
CA VAL A 142 32.47 35.12 48.39
C VAL A 142 31.46 35.25 47.26
N GLU A 143 31.27 36.47 46.73
CA GLU A 143 30.40 36.68 45.57
C GLU A 143 30.97 36.00 44.32
N TYR A 144 32.30 35.95 44.16
CA TYR A 144 32.93 35.15 43.10
C TYR A 144 32.49 33.68 43.16
N LEU A 145 32.60 33.02 44.31
CA LEU A 145 32.24 31.61 44.46
C LEU A 145 30.75 31.36 44.17
N LYS A 146 29.89 32.27 44.63
CA LYS A 146 28.45 32.21 44.34
C LYS A 146 28.16 32.33 42.84
N GLN A 147 28.80 33.29 42.16
CA GLN A 147 28.63 33.49 40.72
C GLN A 147 29.18 32.31 39.91
N GLN A 148 30.32 31.75 40.31
CA GLN A 148 30.90 30.56 39.71
C GLN A 148 29.95 29.36 39.85
N HIS A 149 29.38 29.14 41.04
CA HIS A 149 28.43 28.06 41.27
C HIS A 149 27.15 28.23 40.41
N LEU A 150 26.61 29.44 40.35
CA LEU A 150 25.46 29.75 39.49
C LEU A 150 25.77 29.54 38.00
N TYR A 151 26.95 29.93 37.55
CA TYR A 151 27.39 29.71 36.17
C TYR A 151 27.45 28.22 35.84
N GLN A 152 28.09 27.41 36.70
CA GLN A 152 28.15 25.96 36.52
C GLN A 152 26.75 25.31 36.50
N GLN A 153 25.87 25.72 37.41
CA GLN A 153 24.49 25.22 37.45
C GLN A 153 23.72 25.56 36.16
N ARG A 154 23.85 26.80 35.66
CA ARG A 154 23.21 27.22 34.41
C ARG A 154 23.79 26.50 33.21
N GLN A 155 25.10 26.30 33.16
CA GLN A 155 25.76 25.55 32.09
C GLN A 155 25.30 24.08 32.08
N ALA A 156 25.20 23.44 33.23
CA ALA A 156 24.66 22.08 33.35
C ALA A 156 23.19 22.00 32.91
N ALA A 157 22.35 22.96 33.36
CA ALA A 157 20.95 23.05 32.94
C ALA A 157 20.80 23.28 31.43
N TYR A 158 21.68 24.10 30.84
CA TYR A 158 21.69 24.35 29.40
C TYR A 158 22.04 23.07 28.62
N GLN A 159 23.09 22.36 29.02
CA GLN A 159 23.46 21.08 28.40
C GLN A 159 22.35 20.03 28.52
N GLN A 160 21.71 19.94 29.69
CA GLN A 160 20.56 19.06 29.89
C GLN A 160 19.39 19.40 28.98
N ASN A 161 19.08 20.69 28.81
CA ASN A 161 18.02 21.15 27.92
C ASN A 161 18.32 20.77 26.45
N ILE A 162 19.56 20.96 25.99
CA ILE A 162 19.98 20.56 24.64
C ILE A 162 19.84 19.05 24.43
N GLU A 163 20.26 18.26 25.41
CA GLU A 163 20.13 16.80 25.35
C GLU A 163 18.65 16.38 25.25
N GLN A 164 17.77 16.98 26.04
CA GLN A 164 16.33 16.74 25.96
C GLN A 164 15.74 17.11 24.60
N GLN A 165 16.15 18.23 24.01
CA GLN A 165 15.72 18.61 22.66
C GLN A 165 16.20 17.60 21.61
N ARG A 166 17.45 17.14 21.71
CA ARG A 166 18.01 16.14 20.80
C ARG A 166 17.25 14.82 20.90
N GLN A 167 16.98 14.35 22.11
CA GLN A 167 16.20 13.14 22.34
C GLN A 167 14.81 13.25 21.73
N LEU A 168 14.12 14.39 21.93
CA LEU A 168 12.81 14.63 21.31
C LEU A 168 12.88 14.61 19.78
N ALA A 169 13.90 15.22 19.18
CA ALA A 169 14.10 15.21 17.73
C ALA A 169 14.33 13.79 17.19
N THR A 170 15.12 12.98 17.90
CA THR A 170 15.35 11.56 17.53
C THR A 170 14.05 10.75 17.58
N VAL A 171 13.23 10.93 18.63
CA VAL A 171 11.94 10.24 18.75
C VAL A 171 11.00 10.65 17.62
N LEU A 172 10.89 11.95 17.31
CA LEU A 172 10.05 12.44 16.22
C LEU A 172 10.49 11.91 14.85
N GLN A 173 11.80 11.83 14.62
CA GLN A 173 12.34 11.26 13.39
C GLN A 173 12.02 9.77 13.26
N ALA A 174 12.18 9.00 14.35
CA ALA A 174 11.84 7.59 14.37
C ALA A 174 10.33 7.36 14.12
N GLU A 175 9.46 8.16 14.76
CA GLU A 175 8.01 8.12 14.57
C GLU A 175 7.63 8.41 13.10
N GLN A 176 8.27 9.40 12.46
CA GLN A 176 8.04 9.69 11.04
C GLN A 176 8.43 8.54 10.13
N VAL A 177 9.60 7.92 10.35
CA VAL A 177 10.05 6.77 9.55
C VAL A 177 9.11 5.58 9.71
N GLN A 178 8.64 5.33 10.94
CA GLN A 178 7.67 4.25 11.21
C GLN A 178 6.31 4.52 10.57
N ASN A 179 5.78 5.74 10.68
CA ASN A 179 4.51 6.10 10.05
C ASN A 179 4.61 6.03 8.52
N TYR A 180 5.75 6.44 7.96
CA TYR A 180 6.01 6.34 6.53
C TYR A 180 6.09 4.88 6.05
N SER A 181 6.77 3.99 6.79
CA SER A 181 6.86 2.57 6.43
C SER A 181 5.49 1.86 6.51
N GLN A 182 4.69 2.18 7.53
CA GLN A 182 3.31 1.68 7.62
C GLN A 182 2.45 2.18 6.46
N HIS A 183 2.58 3.46 6.09
CA HIS A 183 1.88 4.01 4.94
C HIS A 183 2.28 3.30 3.65
N LEU A 184 3.56 3.06 3.43
CA LEU A 184 4.06 2.33 2.27
C LEU A 184 3.51 0.90 2.19
N SER A 185 3.49 0.17 3.31
CA SER A 185 2.91 -1.17 3.38
C SER A 185 1.41 -1.16 3.03
N ALA A 186 0.65 -0.21 3.57
CA ALA A 186 -0.76 -0.05 3.26
C ALA A 186 -0.99 0.28 1.77
N GLN A 187 -0.16 1.13 1.17
CA GLN A 187 -0.19 1.43 -0.26
C GLN A 187 0.13 0.19 -1.10
N GLN A 188 1.14 -0.59 -0.72
CA GLN A 188 1.47 -1.84 -1.40
C GLN A 188 0.30 -2.83 -1.38
N GLN A 189 -0.35 -3.01 -0.23
CA GLN A 189 -1.54 -3.85 -0.11
C GLN A 189 -2.69 -3.34 -1.00
N ALA A 190 -2.94 -2.03 -1.00
CA ALA A 190 -3.95 -1.41 -1.87
C ALA A 190 -3.63 -1.57 -3.37
N LEU A 191 -2.34 -1.54 -3.73
CA LEU A 191 -1.87 -1.78 -5.09
C LEU A 191 -2.11 -3.22 -5.52
N LEU A 192 -1.74 -4.21 -4.69
CA LEU A 192 -1.94 -5.63 -4.96
C LEU A 192 -3.42 -6.02 -5.03
N ALA A 193 -4.29 -5.34 -4.26
CA ALA A 193 -5.73 -5.51 -4.36
C ALA A 193 -6.28 -5.06 -5.72
N LYS A 194 -5.72 -4.01 -6.32
CA LYS A 194 -6.12 -3.49 -7.64
C LYS A 194 -5.41 -4.19 -8.81
N LEU A 195 -4.19 -4.69 -8.59
CA LEU A 195 -3.33 -5.36 -9.56
C LEU A 195 -2.93 -6.75 -9.03
N PRO A 196 -3.85 -7.73 -9.04
CA PRO A 196 -3.55 -9.08 -8.54
C PRO A 196 -2.45 -9.79 -9.33
N ASP A 197 -2.25 -9.42 -10.60
CA ASP A 197 -1.16 -9.96 -11.45
C ASP A 197 0.24 -9.63 -10.90
N TRP A 198 0.37 -8.59 -10.07
CA TRP A 198 1.64 -8.19 -9.44
C TRP A 198 1.98 -9.01 -8.20
N LYS A 199 1.15 -10.00 -7.83
CA LYS A 199 1.54 -11.04 -6.86
C LYS A 199 2.63 -11.95 -7.41
N ASP A 200 2.71 -12.09 -8.74
CA ASP A 200 3.83 -12.74 -9.41
C ASP A 200 5.00 -11.77 -9.51
N GLU A 201 6.10 -12.08 -8.84
CA GLU A 201 7.28 -11.23 -8.75
C GLU A 201 7.90 -10.95 -10.12
N GLY A 202 7.87 -11.93 -11.04
CA GLY A 202 8.41 -11.79 -12.39
C GLY A 202 7.59 -10.81 -13.22
N LYS A 203 6.26 -10.92 -13.18
CA LYS A 203 5.36 -9.97 -13.84
C LYS A 203 5.45 -8.57 -13.23
N ALA A 204 5.51 -8.48 -11.91
CA ALA A 204 5.65 -7.21 -11.20
C ALA A 204 6.96 -6.51 -11.58
N ALA A 205 8.08 -7.23 -11.60
CA ALA A 205 9.38 -6.68 -11.98
C ALA A 205 9.40 -6.19 -13.44
N ALA A 206 8.87 -6.99 -14.36
CA ALA A 206 8.79 -6.62 -15.77
C ALA A 206 7.92 -5.37 -16.00
N GLU A 207 6.73 -5.31 -15.37
CA GLU A 207 5.86 -4.15 -15.51
C GLU A 207 6.42 -2.90 -14.81
N LYS A 208 7.08 -3.03 -13.65
CA LYS A 208 7.77 -1.92 -12.98
C LYS A 208 8.89 -1.33 -13.85
N ALA A 209 9.68 -2.18 -14.51
CA ALA A 209 10.73 -1.73 -15.42
C ALA A 209 10.16 -1.03 -16.67
N ALA A 210 9.07 -1.55 -17.23
CA ALA A 210 8.37 -0.92 -18.34
C ALA A 210 7.77 0.45 -17.93
N LEU A 211 7.16 0.53 -16.74
CA LEU A 211 6.63 1.75 -16.16
C LEU A 211 7.71 2.82 -15.95
N ARG A 212 8.86 2.44 -15.39
CA ARG A 212 9.99 3.35 -15.21
C ARG A 212 10.44 3.93 -16.54
N THR A 213 10.66 3.07 -17.54
CA THR A 213 11.04 3.50 -18.89
C THR A 213 10.00 4.44 -19.50
N TYR A 214 8.72 4.12 -19.35
CA TYR A 214 7.63 4.95 -19.85
C TYR A 214 7.61 6.33 -19.18
N LEU A 215 7.69 6.40 -17.85
CA LEU A 215 7.67 7.66 -17.11
C LEU A 215 8.88 8.54 -17.43
N LEU A 216 10.09 7.95 -17.52
CA LEU A 216 11.27 8.67 -17.99
C LEU A 216 11.07 9.23 -19.41
N GLY A 217 10.44 8.45 -20.30
CA GLY A 217 10.08 8.89 -21.66
C GLY A 217 9.03 10.01 -21.70
N GLN A 218 8.20 10.14 -20.66
CA GLN A 218 7.22 11.24 -20.49
C GLN A 218 7.84 12.49 -19.85
N GLY A 219 9.14 12.47 -19.51
CA GLY A 219 9.86 13.61 -18.95
C GLY A 219 9.92 13.67 -17.42
N TYR A 220 9.53 12.60 -16.72
CA TYR A 220 9.82 12.49 -15.28
C TYR A 220 11.31 12.22 -15.06
N ASP A 221 11.86 12.72 -13.96
CA ASP A 221 13.22 12.42 -13.55
C ASP A 221 13.29 11.11 -12.72
N GLU A 222 14.51 10.61 -12.54
CA GLU A 222 14.74 9.34 -11.86
C GLU A 222 14.33 9.36 -10.37
N GLN A 223 14.46 10.52 -9.73
CA GLN A 223 14.08 10.72 -8.32
C GLN A 223 12.56 10.72 -8.15
N ALA A 224 11.81 11.38 -9.04
CA ALA A 224 10.36 11.37 -9.03
C ALA A 224 9.82 9.96 -9.28
N VAL A 225 10.42 9.21 -10.22
CA VAL A 225 10.00 7.83 -10.50
C VAL A 225 10.31 6.89 -9.32
N SER A 226 11.47 7.04 -8.69
CA SER A 226 11.87 6.20 -7.55
C SER A 226 11.10 6.51 -6.26
N SER A 227 10.56 7.72 -6.13
CA SER A 227 9.77 8.16 -4.97
C SER A 227 8.25 7.91 -5.10
N VAL A 228 7.79 7.28 -6.19
CA VAL A 228 6.37 6.94 -6.36
C VAL A 228 5.95 5.85 -5.36
N ALA A 229 5.42 6.30 -4.23
CA ALA A 229 4.89 5.48 -3.14
C ALA A 229 3.36 5.26 -3.22
N ASP A 230 2.64 6.14 -3.90
CA ASP A 230 1.17 6.11 -3.94
C ASP A 230 0.67 5.06 -4.94
N ALA A 231 -0.12 4.10 -4.47
CA ALA A 231 -0.71 3.05 -5.30
C ALA A 231 -1.58 3.62 -6.43
N ARG A 232 -2.25 4.76 -6.21
CA ARG A 232 -3.10 5.41 -7.22
C ARG A 232 -2.26 5.93 -8.38
N ALA A 233 -1.11 6.54 -8.09
CA ALA A 233 -0.20 7.05 -9.10
C ALA A 233 0.32 5.90 -9.98
N VAL A 234 0.73 4.78 -9.36
CA VAL A 234 1.20 3.59 -10.09
C VAL A 234 0.10 3.01 -10.99
N VAL A 235 -1.14 2.87 -10.49
CA VAL A 235 -2.25 2.36 -11.29
C VAL A 235 -2.58 3.30 -12.47
N MET A 236 -2.55 4.62 -12.26
CA MET A 236 -2.80 5.59 -13.33
C MET A 236 -1.68 5.57 -14.38
N ALA A 237 -0.42 5.55 -13.95
CA ALA A 237 0.73 5.44 -14.84
C ALA A 237 0.65 4.15 -15.68
N ARG A 238 0.26 3.03 -15.06
CA ARG A 238 0.07 1.75 -15.77
C ARG A 238 -1.01 1.84 -16.82
N LYS A 239 -2.15 2.44 -16.49
CA LYS A 239 -3.25 2.65 -17.46
C LYS A 239 -2.81 3.51 -18.64
N ALA A 240 -2.09 4.60 -18.39
CA ALA A 240 -1.55 5.47 -19.44
C ALA A 240 -0.57 4.72 -20.35
N MET A 241 0.39 3.99 -19.75
CA MET A 241 1.34 3.17 -20.49
C MET A 241 0.64 2.12 -21.38
N LEU A 242 -0.33 1.38 -20.83
CA LEU A 242 -1.06 0.35 -21.58
C LEU A 242 -1.91 0.96 -22.69
N TYR A 243 -2.51 2.13 -22.46
CA TYR A 243 -3.28 2.85 -23.46
C TYR A 243 -2.41 3.29 -24.64
N ASP A 244 -1.25 3.89 -24.37
CA ASP A 244 -0.32 4.31 -25.42
C ASP A 244 0.23 3.12 -26.21
N GLN A 245 0.54 2.01 -25.52
CA GLN A 245 0.92 0.76 -26.19
C GLN A 245 -0.18 0.21 -27.08
N MET A 246 -1.44 0.29 -26.64
CA MET A 246 -2.59 -0.13 -27.45
C MET A 246 -2.73 0.73 -28.71
N LEU A 247 -2.62 2.05 -28.58
CA LEU A 247 -2.68 2.98 -29.73
C LEU A 247 -1.53 2.74 -30.71
N ALA A 248 -0.30 2.55 -30.21
CA ALA A 248 0.85 2.22 -31.04
C ALA A 248 0.64 0.89 -31.80
N LYS A 249 0.14 -0.15 -31.12
CA LYS A 249 -0.21 -1.43 -31.74
C LYS A 249 -1.32 -1.26 -32.78
N ALA A 250 -2.38 -0.51 -32.49
CA ALA A 250 -3.45 -0.24 -33.45
C ALA A 250 -2.91 0.44 -34.72
N ASN A 251 -2.10 1.48 -34.56
CA ASN A 251 -1.47 2.19 -35.68
C ASN A 251 -0.55 1.29 -36.52
N THR A 252 0.21 0.39 -35.89
CA THR A 252 1.06 -0.56 -36.63
C THR A 252 0.24 -1.62 -37.36
N VAL A 253 -0.86 -2.10 -36.78
CA VAL A 253 -1.78 -3.03 -37.45
C VAL A 253 -2.45 -2.34 -38.63
N THR A 254 -2.92 -1.10 -38.49
CA THR A 254 -3.49 -0.32 -39.60
C THR A 254 -2.48 -0.12 -40.72
N LYS A 255 -1.23 0.23 -40.41
CA LYS A 255 -0.14 0.34 -41.41
C LYS A 255 0.16 -0.99 -42.09
N ARG A 256 0.11 -2.12 -41.37
CA ARG A 256 0.27 -3.45 -41.98
C ARG A 256 -0.88 -3.75 -42.93
N VAL A 257 -2.12 -3.56 -42.49
CA VAL A 257 -3.32 -3.80 -43.32
C VAL A 257 -3.35 -2.90 -44.55
N SER A 258 -2.92 -1.63 -44.45
CA SER A 258 -2.82 -0.73 -45.61
C SER A 258 -1.69 -1.11 -46.57
N ASN A 259 -0.61 -1.70 -46.06
CA ASN A 259 0.52 -2.15 -46.87
C ASN A 259 0.34 -3.57 -47.42
N LEU A 260 -0.72 -4.29 -47.02
CA LEU A 260 -1.13 -5.49 -47.74
C LEU A 260 -1.61 -5.06 -49.13
N PRO A 261 -1.12 -5.67 -50.22
CA PRO A 261 -1.60 -5.37 -51.55
C PRO A 261 -3.12 -5.56 -51.58
N SER A 262 -3.85 -4.55 -52.08
CA SER A 262 -5.28 -4.69 -52.27
C SER A 262 -5.52 -5.95 -53.09
N ARG A 263 -6.37 -6.83 -52.59
CA ARG A 263 -6.81 -7.99 -53.36
C ARG A 263 -7.65 -7.43 -54.50
N THR A 264 -7.00 -7.11 -55.60
CA THR A 264 -7.67 -6.83 -56.87
C THR A 264 -8.34 -8.14 -57.24
N GLU A 265 -9.61 -8.28 -56.88
CA GLU A 265 -10.49 -9.22 -57.54
C GLU A 265 -10.42 -8.83 -59.02
N ARG A 266 -9.65 -9.59 -59.79
CA ARG A 266 -9.61 -9.44 -61.25
C ARG A 266 -11.06 -9.56 -61.71
N PRO A 267 -11.64 -8.58 -62.42
CA PRO A 267 -12.93 -8.75 -63.04
C PRO A 267 -12.85 -9.99 -63.92
N GLY A 268 -13.58 -11.05 -63.53
CA GLY A 268 -13.77 -12.29 -64.28
C GLY A 268 -12.55 -12.77 -65.07
N ALA A 269 -11.61 -13.46 -64.42
CA ALA A 269 -10.96 -14.55 -65.12
C ALA A 269 -12.06 -15.58 -65.37
N GLY A 270 -12.59 -15.60 -66.60
CA GLY A 270 -13.61 -16.55 -67.01
C GLY A 270 -13.24 -17.94 -66.52
N VAL A 271 -14.21 -18.62 -65.94
CA VAL A 271 -14.16 -20.06 -65.65
C VAL A 271 -13.44 -20.71 -66.84
N PRO A 272 -12.32 -21.44 -66.66
CA PRO A 272 -11.77 -22.21 -67.76
C PRO A 272 -12.88 -23.18 -68.15
N GLN A 273 -13.55 -22.89 -69.27
CA GLN A 273 -14.50 -23.78 -69.89
C GLN A 273 -13.74 -25.09 -70.05
N GLY A 274 -14.11 -26.10 -69.27
CA GLY A 274 -13.51 -27.42 -69.40
C GLY A 274 -13.55 -27.78 -70.87
N LEU A 275 -12.39 -28.18 -71.43
CA LEU A 275 -12.24 -28.58 -72.82
C LEU A 275 -13.51 -29.31 -73.25
N ASP A 276 -14.22 -28.76 -74.22
CA ASP A 276 -15.47 -29.31 -74.72
C ASP A 276 -15.15 -30.67 -75.37
N LYS A 277 -15.16 -31.72 -74.55
CA LYS A 277 -14.78 -33.09 -74.93
C LYS A 277 -15.60 -33.54 -76.12
N ARG A 278 -16.82 -33.02 -76.25
CA ARG A 278 -17.75 -33.27 -77.34
C ARG A 278 -17.24 -32.76 -78.69
N SER A 279 -16.68 -31.54 -78.73
CA SER A 279 -16.07 -31.01 -79.95
C SER A 279 -14.81 -31.79 -80.35
N SER A 280 -14.01 -32.21 -79.37
CA SER A 280 -12.80 -33.01 -79.61
C SER A 280 -13.09 -34.45 -80.04
N ALA A 281 -14.16 -35.06 -79.51
CA ALA A 281 -14.62 -36.39 -79.90
C ALA A 281 -15.25 -36.35 -81.30
N PHE A 282 -16.07 -35.33 -81.59
CA PHE A 282 -16.64 -35.14 -82.92
C PHE A 282 -15.59 -34.92 -84.01
N GLN A 283 -14.50 -34.20 -83.71
CA GLN A 283 -13.36 -34.06 -84.63
C GLN A 283 -12.56 -35.35 -84.83
N ARG A 284 -12.52 -36.24 -83.84
CA ARG A 284 -11.86 -37.55 -83.98
C ARG A 284 -12.72 -38.49 -84.79
N LEU A 285 -14.02 -38.58 -84.48
CA LEU A 285 -15.01 -39.30 -85.28
C LEU A 285 -15.03 -38.83 -86.74
N SER A 286 -14.99 -37.52 -86.99
CA SER A 286 -15.01 -37.01 -88.37
C SER A 286 -13.75 -37.35 -89.16
N LYS A 287 -12.64 -37.62 -88.48
CA LYS A 287 -11.35 -37.98 -89.09
C LYS A 287 -11.14 -39.49 -89.20
N SER A 288 -11.58 -40.27 -88.20
CA SER A 288 -11.40 -41.73 -88.17
C SER A 288 -12.57 -42.50 -88.78
N GLY A 289 -13.77 -41.91 -88.79
CA GLY A 289 -15.00 -42.52 -89.28
C GLY A 289 -15.50 -43.70 -88.44
N ARG A 290 -14.90 -43.96 -87.27
CA ARG A 290 -15.24 -45.09 -86.39
C ARG A 290 -16.10 -44.62 -85.23
N VAL A 291 -17.21 -45.33 -84.99
CA VAL A 291 -18.20 -45.00 -83.95
C VAL A 291 -17.60 -45.03 -82.53
N GLU A 292 -16.50 -45.76 -82.34
CA GLU A 292 -15.78 -45.88 -81.07
C GLU A 292 -15.09 -44.58 -80.62
N ASP A 293 -14.85 -43.63 -81.53
CA ASP A 293 -14.16 -42.35 -81.27
C ASP A 293 -15.14 -41.16 -81.06
N ALA A 294 -16.45 -41.43 -80.98
CA ALA A 294 -17.54 -40.44 -80.83
C ALA A 294 -17.83 -40.03 -79.38
#